data_AF-A0A843SPG3-F1
#
_entry.id   AF-A0A843SPG3-F1
#
_cell.length_a   1.000
_cell.length_b   1.000
_cell.length_c   1.000
_cell.angle_alpha   90.00
_cell.angle_beta   90.00
_cell.angle_gamma   90.00
#
_symmetry.space_group_name_H-M   'P 1'
#
loop_
_entity.id
_entity.type
_entity.pdbx_description
1 polymer ?
#
loop_
_entity_poly.entity_id
_entity_poly.type
_entity_poly.pdbx_seq_one_letter_code
_entity_poly.pdbx_strand_id
1 'polypeptide(L)'
;MFQAFVITLREGLEAFLIVAIVVAYLRKMGRGDLISAVRWGIAASILLSVVAAMAMQRVANQALWEGTLALAAMAAAIAFSTQIWGSGTHVDRNIDRDVSPFAGRGWRFGYLGMFCLALLMITREGMETVLLLNALVFQIGAPEMVATACAGMLIAAGLAWLWARYGPQLPRSLLLQVTAIFLLLFVLQLAIYGFHELTEANLFPNSELLHWATEPYGPDGRFGKHFSGLLVAVPLAWLAIQSWRRARALKVVCS
;
A
#
# COMPACT_ATOMS: atom_id res chain seq x y z
N MET A 1 -10.55 -22.62 7.93
CA MET A 1 -9.46 -22.12 8.80
C MET A 1 -8.32 -21.44 8.03
N PHE A 2 -7.60 -22.15 7.15
CA PHE A 2 -6.44 -21.58 6.44
C PHE A 2 -6.78 -20.38 5.52
N GLN A 3 -7.99 -20.34 4.98
CA GLN A 3 -8.43 -19.25 4.09
C GLN A 3 -8.49 -17.88 4.78
N ALA A 4 -9.08 -17.78 5.98
CA ALA A 4 -9.14 -16.53 6.74
C ALA A 4 -7.75 -16.01 7.12
N PHE A 5 -6.84 -16.93 7.49
CA PHE A 5 -5.44 -16.61 7.73
C PHE A 5 -4.75 -16.03 6.49
N VAL A 6 -4.89 -16.67 5.32
CA VAL A 6 -4.26 -16.21 4.08
C VAL A 6 -4.81 -14.86 3.62
N ILE A 7 -6.12 -14.65 3.74
CA ILE A 7 -6.77 -13.37 3.38
C ILE A 7 -6.23 -12.25 4.28
N THR A 8 -6.33 -12.40 5.60
CA THR A 8 -5.86 -11.36 6.53
C THR A 8 -4.36 -11.11 6.46
N LEU A 9 -3.56 -12.14 6.16
CA LEU A 9 -2.14 -11.99 5.92
C LEU A 9 -1.87 -11.18 4.64
N ARG A 10 -2.61 -11.45 3.55
CA ARG A 10 -2.48 -10.76 2.26
C ARG A 10 -2.85 -9.29 2.39
N GLU A 11 -4.10 -9.00 2.75
CA GLU A 11 -4.61 -7.62 2.80
C GLU A 11 -3.90 -6.81 3.89
N GLY A 12 -3.61 -7.46 5.03
CA GLY A 12 -2.81 -6.86 6.09
C GLY A 12 -1.41 -6.50 5.61
N LEU A 13 -0.77 -7.36 4.81
CA LEU A 13 0.57 -7.08 4.30
C LEU A 13 0.52 -5.91 3.32
N GLU A 14 -0.42 -5.87 2.40
CA GLU A 14 -0.57 -4.75 1.47
C GLU A 14 -0.73 -3.42 2.23
N ALA A 15 -1.70 -3.35 3.14
CA ALA A 15 -1.95 -2.15 3.93
C ALA A 15 -0.75 -1.73 4.77
N PHE A 16 -0.18 -2.64 5.55
CA PHE A 16 0.88 -2.32 6.50
C PHE A 16 2.22 -2.07 5.81
N LEU A 17 2.52 -2.76 4.70
CA LEU A 17 3.78 -2.59 3.99
C LEU A 17 3.84 -1.24 3.28
N ILE A 18 2.72 -0.74 2.71
CA ILE A 18 2.65 0.62 2.16
C ILE A 18 3.01 1.64 3.25
N VAL A 19 2.35 1.55 4.41
CA VAL A 19 2.60 2.43 5.56
C VAL A 19 4.05 2.33 6.01
N ALA A 20 4.59 1.11 6.11
CA ALA A 20 5.97 0.88 6.52
C ALA A 20 6.97 1.50 5.54
N ILE A 21 6.72 1.40 4.23
CA ILE A 21 7.56 2.00 3.19
C ILE A 21 7.51 3.52 3.27
N VAL A 22 6.32 4.11 3.43
CA VAL A 22 6.15 5.55 3.61
C VAL A 22 6.90 6.03 4.85
N VAL A 23 6.73 5.35 5.99
CA VAL A 23 7.41 5.70 7.24
C VAL A 23 8.92 5.53 7.11
N ALA A 24 9.40 4.46 6.47
CA ALA A 24 10.82 4.23 6.25
C ALA A 24 11.44 5.34 5.37
N TYR A 25 10.75 5.74 4.30
CA TYR A 25 11.14 6.86 3.44
C TYR A 25 11.18 8.18 4.23
N LEU A 26 10.11 8.52 4.98
CA LEU A 26 10.05 9.77 5.76
C LEU A 26 11.16 9.85 6.79
N ARG A 27 11.45 8.75 7.49
CA ARG A 27 12.58 8.65 8.43
C ARG A 27 13.92 8.85 7.71
N LYS A 28 14.11 8.22 6.55
CA LYS A 28 15.36 8.33 5.78
C LYS A 28 15.62 9.76 5.28
N MET A 29 14.55 10.47 4.93
CA MET A 29 14.60 11.85 4.41
C MET A 29 14.57 12.91 5.51
N GLY A 30 14.56 12.52 6.79
CA GLY A 30 14.51 13.47 7.91
C GLY A 30 13.17 14.21 8.06
N ARG A 31 12.11 13.76 7.38
CA ARG A 31 10.76 14.37 7.45
C ARG A 31 9.92 13.71 8.55
N GLY A 32 10.50 13.62 9.75
CA GLY A 32 9.89 12.96 10.91
C GLY A 32 8.54 13.57 11.31
N ASP A 33 8.39 14.88 11.09
CA ASP A 33 7.18 15.63 11.39
C ASP A 33 5.94 15.07 10.65
N LEU A 34 6.11 14.52 9.44
CA LEU A 34 5.01 13.99 8.60
C LEU A 34 4.56 12.60 9.07
N ILE A 35 5.35 11.92 9.90
CA ILE A 35 4.98 10.62 10.47
C ILE A 35 3.75 10.77 11.37
N SER A 36 3.58 11.93 12.01
CA SER A 36 2.38 12.22 12.79
C SER A 36 1.10 12.17 11.92
N ALA A 37 1.15 12.69 10.69
CA ALA A 37 0.06 12.62 9.73
C ALA A 37 -0.32 11.18 9.40
N VAL A 38 0.68 10.33 9.13
CA VAL A 38 0.48 8.90 8.87
C VAL A 38 -0.17 8.20 10.07
N ARG A 39 0.29 8.50 11.30
CA ARG A 39 -0.29 7.93 12.53
C ARG A 39 -1.75 8.31 12.71
N TRP A 40 -2.10 9.57 12.48
CA TRP A 40 -3.49 10.02 12.53
C TRP A 40 -4.34 9.39 11.41
N GLY A 41 -3.76 9.21 10.22
CA GLY A 41 -4.40 8.50 9.11
C GLY A 41 -4.73 7.05 9.48
N ILE A 42 -3.78 6.32 10.08
CA ILE A 42 -3.99 4.95 10.59
C ILE A 42 -5.09 4.93 11.67
N ALA A 43 -5.04 5.85 12.63
CA ALA A 43 -6.03 5.88 13.71
C ALA A 43 -7.45 6.13 13.16
N ALA A 44 -7.58 7.07 12.23
CA ALA A 44 -8.84 7.37 11.58
C ALA A 44 -9.33 6.23 10.68
N SER A 45 -8.41 5.54 9.97
CA SER A 45 -8.77 4.46 9.05
C SER A 45 -9.33 3.24 9.77
N ILE A 46 -8.87 2.91 10.97
CA ILE A 46 -9.40 1.74 11.72
C ILE A 46 -10.91 1.89 11.94
N LEU A 47 -11.36 3.05 12.40
CA LEU A 47 -12.79 3.34 12.58
C LEU A 47 -13.49 3.42 11.22
N LEU A 48 -12.86 4.06 10.25
CA LEU A 48 -13.44 4.26 8.93
C LEU A 48 -13.63 2.93 8.16
N SER A 49 -12.71 1.96 8.29
CA SER A 49 -12.83 0.64 7.66
C SER A 49 -14.09 -0.09 8.10
N VAL A 50 -14.38 -0.08 9.40
CA VAL A 50 -15.57 -0.75 9.95
C VAL A 50 -16.84 -0.04 9.50
N VAL A 51 -16.86 1.30 9.57
CA VAL A 51 -18.01 2.10 9.12
C VAL A 51 -18.24 1.93 7.61
N ALA A 52 -17.18 1.97 6.81
CA ALA A 52 -17.23 1.79 5.35
C ALA A 52 -17.75 0.40 4.99
N ALA A 53 -17.26 -0.66 5.65
CA ALA A 53 -17.73 -2.02 5.41
C ALA A 53 -19.22 -2.18 5.75
N MET A 54 -19.70 -1.58 6.85
CA MET A 54 -21.13 -1.59 7.21
C MET A 54 -21.97 -0.76 6.23
N ALA A 55 -21.44 0.36 5.73
CA ALA A 55 -22.13 1.20 4.77
C ALA A 55 -22.25 0.49 3.42
N MET A 56 -21.18 -0.16 2.94
CA MET A 56 -21.15 -0.88 1.67
C MET A 56 -22.22 -1.96 1.56
N GLN A 57 -22.53 -2.67 2.65
CA GLN A 57 -23.61 -3.67 2.66
C GLN A 57 -25.01 -3.10 2.35
N ARG A 58 -25.20 -1.77 2.41
CA ARG A 58 -26.50 -1.11 2.16
C ARG A 58 -26.54 -0.34 0.85
N VAL A 59 -25.44 -0.25 0.12
CA VAL A 59 -25.35 0.55 -1.10
C VAL A 59 -25.71 -0.30 -2.31
N ALA A 60 -26.49 0.26 -3.23
CA ALA A 60 -26.97 -0.46 -4.43
C ALA A 60 -25.85 -0.80 -5.43
N ASN A 61 -24.82 0.04 -5.54
CA ASN A 61 -23.69 -0.16 -6.45
C ASN A 61 -22.37 -0.24 -5.68
N GLN A 62 -22.10 -1.38 -5.07
CA GLN A 62 -20.86 -1.62 -4.31
C GLN A 62 -19.61 -1.47 -5.20
N ALA A 63 -19.60 -2.06 -6.39
CA ALA A 63 -18.50 -2.00 -7.35
C ALA A 63 -18.13 -0.55 -7.77
N LEU A 64 -19.10 0.37 -7.86
CA LEU A 64 -18.80 1.79 -8.13
C LEU A 64 -17.95 2.42 -7.02
N TRP A 65 -18.29 2.14 -5.77
CA TRP A 65 -17.58 2.71 -4.62
C TRP A 65 -16.21 2.08 -4.45
N GLU A 66 -16.10 0.76 -4.64
CA GLU A 66 -14.82 0.05 -4.61
C GLU A 66 -13.88 0.56 -5.71
N GLY A 67 -14.37 0.68 -6.95
CA GLY A 67 -13.62 1.24 -8.07
C GLY A 67 -13.18 2.69 -7.87
N THR A 68 -14.08 3.54 -7.35
CA THR A 68 -13.73 4.96 -7.09
C THR A 68 -12.74 5.13 -5.94
N LEU A 69 -12.86 4.34 -4.86
CA LEU A 69 -11.88 4.31 -3.78
C LEU A 69 -10.51 3.82 -4.28
N ALA A 70 -10.49 2.81 -5.14
CA ALA A 70 -9.26 2.31 -5.76
C ALA A 70 -8.58 3.38 -6.63
N LEU A 71 -9.34 4.13 -7.43
CA LEU A 71 -8.79 5.25 -8.21
C LEU A 71 -8.26 6.39 -7.32
N ALA A 72 -8.97 6.72 -6.23
CA ALA A 72 -8.52 7.72 -5.28
C ALA A 72 -7.21 7.29 -4.59
N ALA A 73 -7.13 6.02 -4.18
CA ALA A 73 -5.92 5.40 -3.64
C ALA A 73 -4.79 5.46 -4.69
N MET A 74 -5.07 5.11 -5.94
CA MET A 74 -4.09 5.14 -7.04
C MET A 74 -3.53 6.54 -7.23
N ALA A 75 -4.39 7.56 -7.28
CA ALA A 75 -3.97 8.95 -7.39
C ALA A 75 -3.07 9.38 -6.22
N ALA A 76 -3.40 8.98 -4.99
CA ALA A 76 -2.58 9.24 -3.82
C ALA A 76 -1.21 8.55 -3.90
N ALA A 77 -1.17 7.29 -4.34
CA ALA A 77 0.07 6.54 -4.52
C ALA A 77 0.96 7.15 -5.63
N ILE A 78 0.37 7.60 -6.74
CA ILE A 78 1.07 8.32 -7.81
C ILE A 78 1.65 9.65 -7.27
N ALA A 79 0.83 10.43 -6.54
CA ALA A 79 1.27 11.69 -5.95
C ALA A 79 2.40 11.51 -4.92
N PHE A 80 2.45 10.38 -4.22
CA PHE A 80 3.56 10.02 -3.35
C PHE A 80 4.80 9.59 -4.15
N SER A 81 4.62 8.78 -5.19
CA SER A 81 5.70 8.33 -6.08
C SER A 81 6.41 9.49 -6.77
N THR A 82 5.67 10.49 -7.28
CA THR A 82 6.24 11.69 -7.91
C THR A 82 7.06 12.52 -6.92
N GLN A 83 6.64 12.62 -5.65
CA GLN A 83 7.43 13.29 -4.60
C GLN A 83 8.75 12.57 -4.32
N ILE A 84 8.74 11.24 -4.33
CA ILE A 84 9.96 10.43 -4.16
C ILE A 84 10.92 10.66 -5.33
N TRP A 85 10.43 10.63 -6.56
CA TRP A 85 11.24 10.79 -7.77
C TRP A 85 11.83 12.20 -7.87
N GLY A 86 11.03 13.23 -7.59
CA GLY A 86 11.49 14.62 -7.55
C GLY A 86 12.52 14.89 -6.44
N SER A 87 12.52 14.10 -5.36
CA SER A 87 13.55 14.19 -4.32
C SER A 87 14.90 13.57 -4.73
N GLY A 88 14.92 12.74 -5.78
CA GLY A 88 16.12 12.07 -6.27
C GLY A 88 16.93 12.86 -7.30
N THR A 89 16.32 13.87 -7.94
CA THR A 89 16.94 14.69 -9.00
C THR A 89 17.56 15.98 -8.47
N HIS A 90 17.22 16.41 -7.26
CA HIS A 90 17.89 17.52 -6.57
C HIS A 90 19.06 17.02 -5.71
N VAL A 91 20.04 16.41 -6.38
CA VAL A 91 21.40 16.34 -5.85
C VAL A 91 22.14 17.54 -6.43
N ASP A 92 22.83 18.27 -5.56
CA ASP A 92 23.54 19.53 -5.80
C ASP A 92 22.69 20.80 -5.80
N ARG A 93 22.56 21.40 -4.62
CA ARG A 93 23.24 22.65 -4.27
C ARG A 93 23.07 22.94 -2.78
N ASN A 94 24.16 23.40 -2.16
CA ASN A 94 24.17 24.12 -0.89
C ASN A 94 22.94 25.03 -0.81
N ILE A 95 22.05 24.77 0.14
CA ILE A 95 21.09 25.76 0.62
C ILE A 95 21.19 25.71 2.13
N ASP A 96 22.10 26.56 2.60
CA ASP A 96 22.00 27.20 3.90
C ASP A 96 20.55 27.61 4.16
N ARG A 97 20.13 27.33 5.39
CA ARG A 97 19.10 28.03 6.16
C ARG A 97 18.35 29.13 5.39
N ASP A 98 17.14 28.83 4.95
CA ASP A 98 16.10 29.86 4.88
C ASP A 98 14.71 29.27 5.17
N VAL A 99 14.28 29.50 6.41
CA VAL A 99 12.94 29.25 6.92
C VAL A 99 12.04 30.35 6.36
N SER A 100 11.66 30.22 5.09
CA SER A 100 10.72 31.16 4.48
C SER A 100 9.28 30.82 4.88
N PRO A 101 8.42 31.83 5.16
CA PRO A 101 7.03 31.63 5.60
C PRO A 101 6.11 30.97 4.54
N PHE A 102 6.62 30.66 3.34
CA PHE A 102 5.97 29.83 2.33
C PHE A 102 6.07 28.32 2.59
N ALA A 103 6.96 27.89 3.50
CA ALA A 103 7.08 26.49 3.93
C ALA A 103 5.77 25.95 4.54
N GLY A 104 4.92 26.82 5.11
CA GLY A 104 3.68 26.42 5.77
C GLY A 104 2.62 25.84 4.83
N ARG A 105 2.59 26.23 3.54
CA ARG A 105 1.61 25.73 2.57
C ARG A 105 2.01 24.36 2.03
N GLY A 106 3.28 24.20 1.64
CA GLY A 106 3.84 22.91 1.23
C GLY A 106 3.86 21.87 2.35
N TRP A 107 4.09 22.32 3.59
CA TRP A 107 3.96 21.48 4.79
C TRP A 107 2.55 20.92 4.97
N ARG A 108 1.52 21.78 4.93
CA ARG A 108 0.12 21.37 5.08
C ARG A 108 -0.33 20.43 3.96
N PHE A 109 0.05 20.69 2.71
CA PHE A 109 -0.24 19.79 1.59
C PHE A 109 0.49 18.45 1.74
N GLY A 110 1.75 18.44 2.20
CA GLY A 110 2.47 17.21 2.51
C GLY A 110 1.83 16.42 3.66
N TYR A 111 1.43 17.10 4.73
CA TYR A 111 0.74 16.50 5.87
C TYR A 111 -0.58 15.87 5.44
N LEU A 112 -1.43 16.64 4.76
CA LEU A 112 -2.72 16.15 4.27
C LEU A 112 -2.54 15.01 3.26
N GLY A 113 -1.55 15.09 2.38
CA GLY A 113 -1.23 14.03 1.43
C GLY A 113 -0.87 12.71 2.12
N MET A 114 0.00 12.74 3.13
CA MET A 114 0.39 11.55 3.89
C MET A 114 -0.75 11.00 4.75
N PHE A 115 -1.56 11.89 5.32
CA PHE A 115 -2.78 11.53 6.05
C PHE A 115 -3.77 10.82 5.13
N CYS A 116 -4.13 11.43 3.99
CA CYS A 116 -5.07 10.86 3.02
C CYS A 116 -4.55 9.56 2.41
N LEU A 117 -3.25 9.48 2.11
CA LEU A 117 -2.63 8.25 1.62
C LEU A 117 -2.81 7.12 2.63
N ALA A 118 -2.40 7.31 3.89
CA ALA A 118 -2.55 6.28 4.91
C ALA A 118 -4.03 5.93 5.16
N LEU A 119 -4.89 6.96 5.21
CA LEU A 119 -6.32 6.79 5.42
C LEU A 119 -6.96 5.93 4.33
N LEU A 120 -6.80 6.31 3.06
CA LEU A 120 -7.44 5.63 1.92
C LEU A 120 -6.94 4.20 1.77
N MET A 121 -5.61 3.99 1.90
CA MET A 121 -5.02 2.66 1.72
C MET A 121 -5.51 1.68 2.79
N ILE A 122 -5.43 2.06 4.06
CA ILE A 122 -5.85 1.16 5.15
C ILE A 122 -7.36 1.00 5.16
N THR A 123 -8.11 2.05 4.82
CA THR A 123 -9.58 1.97 4.77
C THR A 123 -10.02 0.96 3.73
N ARG A 124 -9.44 0.99 2.52
CA ARG A 124 -9.75 0.04 1.44
C ARG A 124 -9.46 -1.40 1.85
N GLU A 125 -8.21 -1.70 2.18
CA GLU A 125 -7.80 -3.08 2.54
C GLU A 125 -8.54 -3.58 3.79
N GLY A 126 -8.76 -2.70 4.77
CA GLY A 126 -9.52 -3.02 5.98
C GLY A 126 -11.00 -3.30 5.69
N MET A 127 -11.61 -2.55 4.77
CA MET A 127 -12.99 -2.76 4.35
C MET A 127 -13.13 -4.10 3.62
N GLU A 128 -12.29 -4.37 2.63
CA GLU A 128 -12.25 -5.66 1.90
C GLU A 128 -12.05 -6.83 2.88
N THR A 129 -11.10 -6.69 3.82
CA THR A 129 -10.86 -7.71 4.87
C THR A 129 -12.12 -7.99 5.69
N VAL A 130 -12.85 -6.95 6.13
CA VAL A 130 -14.09 -7.12 6.92
C VAL A 130 -15.17 -7.81 6.09
N LEU A 131 -15.35 -7.42 4.83
CA LEU A 131 -16.35 -8.03 3.92
C LEU A 131 -16.05 -9.50 3.66
N LEU A 132 -14.78 -9.83 3.36
CA LEU A 132 -14.34 -11.20 3.10
C LEU A 132 -14.45 -12.09 4.35
N LEU A 133 -14.09 -11.57 5.53
CA LEU A 133 -14.25 -12.31 6.78
C LEU A 133 -15.74 -12.53 7.11
N ASN A 134 -16.60 -11.54 6.86
CA ASN A 134 -18.03 -11.69 7.06
C ASN A 134 -18.64 -12.78 6.16
N ALA A 135 -18.16 -12.93 4.92
CA ALA A 135 -18.57 -14.03 4.05
C ALA A 135 -18.14 -15.42 4.56
N LEU A 136 -17.04 -15.50 5.31
CA LEU A 136 -16.47 -16.75 5.83
C LEU A 136 -16.98 -17.14 7.22
N VAL A 137 -17.61 -16.22 7.96
CA VAL A 137 -18.04 -16.46 9.34
C VAL A 137 -19.01 -17.64 9.45
N PHE A 138 -19.86 -17.83 8.44
CA PHE A 138 -20.84 -18.91 8.37
C PHE A 138 -20.23 -20.28 8.05
N GLN A 139 -18.99 -20.33 7.54
CA GLN A 139 -18.34 -21.58 7.14
C GLN A 139 -17.40 -22.14 8.21
N ILE A 140 -16.70 -21.28 8.96
CA ILE A 140 -15.60 -21.67 9.87
C ILE A 140 -15.99 -21.48 11.35
N GLY A 141 -17.03 -20.68 11.64
CA GLY A 141 -17.40 -20.33 13.01
C GLY A 141 -16.56 -19.16 13.57
N ALA A 142 -17.20 -18.35 14.42
CA ALA A 142 -16.64 -17.07 14.89
C ALA A 142 -15.30 -17.17 15.66
N PRO A 143 -15.10 -18.05 16.66
CA PRO A 143 -13.88 -18.02 17.48
C PRO A 143 -12.63 -18.44 16.70
N GLU A 144 -12.76 -19.45 15.83
CA GLU A 144 -11.67 -19.97 15.01
C GLU A 144 -11.31 -18.99 13.88
N MET A 145 -12.30 -18.33 13.29
CA MET A 145 -12.09 -17.26 12.31
C MET A 145 -11.31 -16.10 12.94
N VAL A 146 -11.70 -15.63 14.13
CA VAL A 146 -11.02 -14.52 14.81
C VAL A 146 -9.57 -14.90 15.15
N ALA A 147 -9.33 -16.09 15.68
CA ALA A 147 -7.97 -16.54 16.03
C ALA A 147 -7.06 -16.58 14.78
N THR A 148 -7.54 -17.14 13.68
CA THR A 148 -6.76 -17.25 12.43
C THR A 148 -6.57 -15.90 11.74
N ALA A 149 -7.57 -15.03 11.76
CA ALA A 149 -7.49 -13.65 11.26
C ALA A 149 -6.47 -12.82 12.06
N CYS A 150 -6.51 -12.89 13.39
CA CYS A 150 -5.54 -12.21 14.25
C CYS A 150 -4.11 -12.71 14.02
N ALA A 151 -3.92 -14.02 13.85
CA ALA A 151 -2.60 -14.58 13.54
C ALA A 151 -2.03 -14.04 12.21
N GLY A 152 -2.84 -13.99 11.14
CA GLY A 152 -2.43 -13.42 9.85
C GLY A 152 -2.07 -11.93 9.97
N MET A 153 -2.92 -11.15 10.62
CA MET A 153 -2.71 -9.72 10.85
C MET A 153 -1.45 -9.43 11.68
N LEU A 154 -1.16 -10.23 12.71
CA LEU A 154 0.04 -10.08 13.55
C LEU A 154 1.32 -10.35 12.75
N ILE A 155 1.33 -11.37 11.89
CA ILE A 155 2.49 -11.66 11.03
C ILE A 155 2.71 -10.52 10.03
N ALA A 156 1.65 -10.06 9.37
CA ALA A 156 1.73 -8.91 8.46
C ALA A 156 2.27 -7.65 9.16
N ALA A 157 1.74 -7.34 10.35
CA ALA A 157 2.19 -6.20 11.15
C ALA A 157 3.66 -6.35 11.58
N GLY A 158 4.10 -7.56 11.93
CA GLY A 158 5.49 -7.86 12.27
C GLY A 158 6.45 -7.61 11.10
N LEU A 159 6.09 -8.06 9.90
CA LEU A 159 6.87 -7.82 8.67
C LEU A 159 6.96 -6.33 8.32
N ALA A 160 5.83 -5.63 8.38
CA ALA A 160 5.77 -4.20 8.16
C ALA A 160 6.59 -3.41 9.20
N TRP A 161 6.51 -3.81 10.47
CA TRP A 161 7.32 -3.21 11.54
C TRP A 161 8.82 -3.43 11.30
N LEU A 162 9.21 -4.62 10.87
CA LEU A 162 10.59 -4.96 10.52
C LEU A 162 11.09 -4.01 9.41
N TRP A 163 10.29 -3.85 8.35
CA TRP A 163 10.63 -2.92 7.27
C TRP A 163 10.72 -1.47 7.75
N ALA A 164 9.75 -0.99 8.52
CA ALA A 164 9.74 0.38 9.04
C ALA A 164 10.93 0.68 9.96
N ARG A 165 11.45 -0.34 10.66
CA ARG A 165 12.60 -0.22 11.57
C ARG A 165 13.94 -0.34 10.85
N TYR A 166 14.10 -1.32 9.96
CA TYR A 166 15.38 -1.63 9.31
C TYR A 166 15.54 -1.01 7.92
N GLY A 167 14.45 -0.71 7.22
CA GLY A 167 14.45 -0.04 5.90
C GLY A 167 15.27 1.27 5.88
N PRO A 168 15.15 2.17 6.89
CA PRO A 168 15.97 3.38 6.96
C PRO A 168 17.47 3.15 7.08
N GLN A 169 17.93 1.95 7.45
CA GLN A 169 19.36 1.63 7.54
C GLN A 169 19.98 1.41 6.15
N LEU A 170 19.16 1.09 5.14
CA LEU A 170 19.62 0.90 3.77
C LEU A 170 20.19 2.20 3.18
N PRO A 171 21.15 2.13 2.25
CA PRO A 171 21.63 3.32 1.56
C PRO A 171 20.49 4.04 0.83
N ARG A 172 20.53 5.38 0.80
CA ARG A 172 19.44 6.22 0.28
C ARG A 172 18.97 5.78 -1.12
N SER A 173 19.90 5.56 -2.04
CA SER A 173 19.60 5.10 -3.40
C SER A 173 18.88 3.76 -3.45
N LEU A 174 19.23 2.82 -2.56
CA LEU A 174 18.62 1.50 -2.54
C LEU A 174 17.21 1.56 -1.98
N LEU A 175 17.01 2.31 -0.88
CA LEU A 175 15.68 2.49 -0.30
C LEU A 175 14.72 3.14 -1.31
N LEU A 176 15.16 4.17 -2.03
CA LEU A 176 14.36 4.85 -3.05
C LEU A 176 14.01 3.91 -4.21
N GLN A 177 14.96 3.11 -4.71
CA GLN A 177 14.69 2.14 -5.77
C GLN A 177 13.65 1.10 -5.34
N VAL A 178 13.81 0.51 -4.14
CA VAL A 178 12.88 -0.50 -3.64
C VAL A 178 11.48 0.09 -3.43
N THR A 179 11.41 1.29 -2.85
CA THR A 179 10.16 2.05 -2.67
C THR A 179 9.50 2.38 -4.01
N ALA A 180 10.26 2.83 -5.02
CA ALA A 180 9.74 3.16 -6.34
C ALA A 180 9.21 1.92 -7.09
N ILE A 181 9.95 0.80 -7.05
CA ILE A 181 9.50 -0.47 -7.64
C ILE A 181 8.20 -0.93 -6.98
N PHE A 182 8.16 -0.90 -5.64
CA PHE A 182 6.96 -1.26 -4.89
C PHE A 182 5.76 -0.39 -5.28
N LEU A 183 5.91 0.94 -5.27
CA LEU A 183 4.82 1.86 -5.60
C LEU A 183 4.36 1.72 -7.05
N LEU A 184 5.27 1.43 -7.99
CA LEU A 184 4.90 1.20 -9.38
C LEU A 184 4.02 -0.05 -9.52
N LEU A 185 4.42 -1.16 -8.90
CA LEU A 185 3.63 -2.40 -8.89
C LEU A 185 2.27 -2.18 -8.21
N PHE A 186 2.28 -1.43 -7.10
CA PHE A 186 1.07 -1.13 -6.36
C PHE A 186 0.08 -0.26 -7.16
N VAL A 187 0.56 0.78 -7.83
CA VAL A 187 -0.26 1.62 -8.71
C VAL A 187 -0.83 0.78 -9.86
N LEU A 188 -0.03 -0.12 -10.44
CA LEU A 188 -0.50 -1.03 -11.48
C LEU A 188 -1.61 -1.95 -10.95
N GLN A 189 -1.44 -2.52 -9.76
CA GLN A 189 -2.45 -3.36 -9.12
C GLN A 189 -3.75 -2.58 -8.87
N LEU A 190 -3.66 -1.35 -8.35
CA LEU A 190 -4.83 -0.48 -8.16
C LEU A 190 -5.51 -0.09 -9.47
N ALA A 191 -4.75 0.12 -10.54
CA ALA A 191 -5.30 0.42 -11.86
C ALA A 191 -6.11 -0.76 -12.41
N ILE A 192 -5.57 -1.98 -12.30
CA ILE A 192 -6.24 -3.20 -12.74
C ILE A 192 -7.51 -3.43 -11.92
N TYR A 193 -7.39 -3.38 -10.58
CA TYR A 193 -8.52 -3.58 -9.68
C TYR A 193 -9.61 -2.52 -9.89
N GLY A 194 -9.24 -1.24 -9.88
CA GLY A 194 -10.20 -0.14 -10.07
C GLY A 194 -10.87 -0.22 -11.44
N PHE A 195 -10.14 -0.59 -12.49
CA PHE A 195 -10.74 -0.80 -13.81
C PHE A 195 -11.75 -1.96 -13.82
N HIS A 196 -11.41 -3.09 -13.19
CA HIS A 196 -12.30 -4.24 -13.09
C HIS A 196 -13.63 -3.88 -12.38
N GLU A 197 -13.57 -3.24 -11.22
CA GLU A 197 -14.74 -2.82 -10.46
C GLU A 197 -15.62 -1.82 -11.23
N LEU A 198 -15.01 -0.88 -11.96
CA LEU A 198 -15.75 0.08 -12.78
C LEU A 198 -16.41 -0.57 -14.00
N THR A 199 -15.85 -1.67 -14.52
CA THR A 199 -16.50 -2.46 -15.58
C THR A 199 -17.70 -3.24 -15.06
N GLU A 200 -17.62 -3.80 -13.84
CA GLU A 200 -18.75 -4.46 -13.18
C GLU A 200 -19.89 -3.49 -12.86
N ALA A 201 -19.53 -2.25 -12.54
CA ALA A 201 -20.47 -1.16 -12.34
C ALA A 201 -21.17 -0.64 -13.63
N ASN A 202 -20.92 -1.24 -14.79
CA ASN A 202 -21.53 -0.89 -16.08
C ASN A 202 -21.28 0.57 -16.52
N LEU A 203 -20.15 1.18 -16.14
CA LEU A 203 -19.80 2.55 -16.53
C LEU A 203 -19.33 2.69 -17.98
N PHE A 204 -18.83 1.61 -18.58
CA PHE A 204 -18.27 1.62 -19.93
C PHE A 204 -19.21 0.99 -20.96
N PRO A 205 -19.22 1.47 -22.22
CA PRO A 205 -19.87 0.75 -23.32
C PRO A 205 -19.18 -0.60 -23.53
N ASN A 206 -19.96 -1.68 -23.66
CA ASN A 206 -19.49 -3.09 -23.67
C ASN A 206 -18.85 -3.56 -22.35
N SER A 207 -19.46 -3.17 -21.22
CA SER A 207 -19.01 -3.51 -19.87
C SER A 207 -18.88 -5.02 -19.63
N GLU A 208 -19.80 -5.83 -20.16
CA GLU A 208 -19.73 -7.30 -20.03
C GLU A 208 -18.48 -7.90 -20.69
N LEU A 209 -18.12 -7.45 -21.89
CA LEU A 209 -16.92 -7.94 -22.59
C LEU A 209 -15.63 -7.53 -21.87
N LEU A 210 -15.61 -6.32 -21.29
CA LEU A 210 -14.47 -5.82 -20.52
C LEU A 210 -14.36 -6.49 -19.15
N HIS A 211 -15.49 -6.80 -18.50
CA HIS A 211 -15.53 -7.54 -17.26
C HIS A 211 -14.96 -8.95 -17.46
N TRP A 212 -15.41 -9.68 -18.49
CA TRP A 212 -14.86 -11.00 -18.84
C TRP A 212 -13.37 -10.95 -19.19
N ALA A 213 -12.91 -9.89 -19.86
CA ALA A 213 -11.48 -9.71 -20.18
C ALA A 213 -10.62 -9.43 -18.94
N THR A 214 -11.21 -8.83 -17.90
CA THR A 214 -10.52 -8.44 -16.67
C THR A 214 -10.70 -9.44 -15.54
N GLU A 215 -11.68 -10.34 -15.61
CA GLU A 215 -11.96 -11.42 -14.66
C GLU A 215 -10.71 -12.27 -14.30
N PRO A 216 -9.80 -12.64 -15.23
CA PRO A 216 -8.57 -13.35 -14.86
C PRO A 216 -7.61 -12.55 -13.98
N TYR A 217 -7.68 -11.22 -14.05
CA TYR A 217 -6.81 -10.25 -13.37
C TYR A 217 -7.47 -9.55 -12.18
N GLY A 218 -8.79 -9.71 -12.02
CA GLY A 218 -9.55 -9.24 -10.86
C GLY A 218 -9.12 -9.93 -9.56
N PRO A 219 -9.60 -9.45 -8.40
CA PRO A 219 -9.22 -9.94 -7.07
C PRO A 219 -9.45 -11.45 -6.89
N ASP A 220 -10.55 -11.98 -7.44
CA ASP A 220 -10.88 -13.41 -7.43
C ASP A 220 -10.24 -14.22 -8.57
N GLY A 221 -9.67 -13.52 -9.55
CA GLY A 221 -9.03 -14.07 -10.72
C GLY A 221 -7.77 -14.89 -10.40
N ARG A 222 -7.41 -15.78 -11.33
CA ARG A 222 -6.23 -16.64 -11.22
C ARG A 222 -4.94 -15.85 -11.02
N PHE A 223 -4.83 -14.66 -11.61
CA PHE A 223 -3.65 -13.81 -11.51
C PHE A 223 -3.73 -12.81 -10.34
N GLY A 224 -4.92 -12.35 -9.95
CA GLY A 224 -5.12 -11.44 -8.81
C GLY A 224 -4.49 -11.97 -7.53
N LYS A 225 -4.66 -13.27 -7.26
CA LYS A 225 -4.06 -13.96 -6.09
C LYS A 225 -2.52 -13.99 -6.11
N HIS A 226 -1.89 -13.78 -7.26
CA HIS A 226 -0.42 -13.74 -7.36
C HIS A 226 0.13 -12.31 -7.32
N PHE A 227 -0.68 -11.29 -7.58
CA PHE A 227 -0.25 -9.88 -7.56
C PHE A 227 0.26 -9.44 -6.19
N SER A 228 -0.45 -9.74 -5.10
CA SER A 228 0.02 -9.45 -3.74
C SER A 228 1.38 -10.08 -3.43
N GLY A 229 1.62 -11.29 -3.95
CA GLY A 229 2.91 -11.97 -3.81
C GLY A 229 4.03 -11.26 -4.56
N LEU A 230 3.76 -10.78 -5.78
CA LEU A 230 4.71 -10.02 -6.59
C LEU A 230 5.05 -8.67 -5.97
N LEU A 231 4.06 -8.00 -5.36
CA LEU A 231 4.22 -6.74 -4.64
C LEU A 231 5.34 -6.82 -3.58
N VAL A 232 5.52 -7.98 -2.96
CA VAL A 232 6.56 -8.24 -1.95
C VAL A 232 7.81 -8.85 -2.54
N ALA A 233 7.64 -9.86 -3.39
CA ALA A 233 8.75 -10.64 -3.92
C ALA A 233 9.67 -9.81 -4.80
N VAL A 234 9.12 -8.95 -5.67
CA VAL A 234 9.92 -8.17 -6.63
C VAL A 234 10.80 -7.13 -5.93
N PRO A 235 10.29 -6.28 -5.01
CA PRO A 235 11.14 -5.32 -4.30
C PRO A 235 12.19 -6.00 -3.40
N LEU A 236 11.86 -7.12 -2.76
CA LEU A 236 12.82 -7.89 -1.96
C LEU A 236 13.89 -8.56 -2.81
N ALA A 237 13.51 -9.14 -3.95
CA ALA A 237 14.47 -9.72 -4.91
C ALA A 237 15.42 -8.64 -5.42
N TRP A 238 14.92 -7.45 -5.74
CA TRP A 238 15.75 -6.31 -6.13
C TRP A 238 16.74 -5.92 -5.03
N LEU A 239 16.26 -5.84 -3.79
CA LEU A 239 17.09 -5.55 -2.62
C LEU A 239 18.20 -6.60 -2.43
N ALA A 240 17.88 -7.89 -2.59
CA ALA A 240 18.83 -8.99 -2.48
C ALA A 240 19.88 -8.96 -3.60
N ILE A 241 19.47 -8.72 -4.84
CA ILE A 241 20.38 -8.63 -5.99
C ILE A 241 21.35 -7.45 -5.81
N GLN A 242 20.84 -6.28 -5.41
CA GLN A 242 21.64 -5.08 -5.26
C GLN A 242 22.56 -5.14 -4.04
N SER A 243 22.12 -5.73 -2.92
CA SER A 243 22.99 -5.94 -1.75
C SER A 243 24.12 -6.90 -2.08
N TRP A 244 23.84 -7.96 -2.84
CA TRP A 244 24.84 -8.92 -3.29
C TRP A 244 25.86 -8.31 -4.27
N ARG A 245 25.39 -7.53 -5.25
CA ARG A 245 26.25 -6.80 -6.19
C ARG A 245 27.21 -5.84 -5.45
N ARG A 246 26.72 -5.13 -4.43
CA ARG A 246 27.54 -4.25 -3.60
C ARG A 246 28.56 -5.00 -2.75
N ALA A 247 28.17 -6.12 -2.16
CA ALA A 247 29.08 -6.96 -1.40
C ALA A 247 30.22 -7.53 -2.28
N ARG A 248 29.92 -7.88 -3.53
CA ARG A 248 30.95 -8.31 -4.51
C ARG A 248 31.89 -7.18 -4.90
N ALA A 249 31.36 -5.98 -5.19
CA ALA A 249 32.17 -4.84 -5.55
C ALA A 249 33.18 -4.46 -4.45
N LEU A 250 32.79 -4.54 -3.17
CA LEU A 250 33.68 -4.27 -2.05
C LEU A 250 34.79 -5.32 -1.91
N LYS A 251 34.53 -6.58 -2.25
CA LYS A 251 35.55 -7.65 -2.23
C LYS A 251 36.62 -7.49 -3.31
N VAL A 252 36.24 -6.97 -4.48
CA VAL A 252 37.17 -6.73 -5.61
C VAL A 252 38.10 -5.54 -5.35
N VAL A 253 37.67 -4.55 -4.56
CA VAL A 253 38.49 -3.38 -4.23
C VAL A 253 39.50 -3.65 -3.11
N CYS A 254 39.24 -4.64 -2.25
CA CYS A 254 40.14 -5.03 -1.15
C CYS A 254 41.09 -6.20 -1.48
N SER A 255 41.07 -6.72 -2.71
CA SER A 255 41.98 -7.76 -3.22
C SER A 255 43.02 -7.16 -4.16
#